data_AF-A0A0A9CTQ6-F1
#
_entry.id   AF-A0A0A9CTQ6-F1
#
_cell.length_a   1.000
_cell.length_b   1.000
_cell.length_c   1.000
_cell.angle_alpha   90.00
_cell.angle_beta   90.00
_cell.angle_gamma   90.00
#
_symmetry.space_group_name_H-M   'P 1'
#
loop_
_entity.id
_entity.type
_entity.pdbx_description
1 polymer ?
#
loop_
_entity_poly.entity_id
_entity_poly.type
_entity_poly.pdbx_seq_one_letter_code
_entity_poly.pdbx_strand_id
1 'polypeptide(L)'
;MESRSLSLQKQINRYAPIHLEPELTSLSDGDREALGYILKAAIVIDDIFYEYGNSNRMLRDWLKGHAESSSFNKLTWLYYSINKSPWSCLDENKAFLSTVDSAVKLLTDATKPVSGWKGVEYRAAFPLDKPPGANFYPPDMDKMEFELWKSRLTEKEQKDAIGFFTVIKRHDSLSSSSTQSDGSDQSKTSDDLFVVPYSKEYRSSLEKAAELLQKASACSDSPSLKNLLRTKANAFLSNDYYESDIAWMELDSNLDVTIGPYETYEDGLFSYKEYVTPPQLLKLNSLVINSRI
;
A
#
# COMPACT_ATOMS: atom_id res chain seq x y z
N MET A 1 15.26 -26.73 -5.16
CA MET A 1 15.26 -25.49 -4.34
C MET A 1 16.54 -24.69 -4.50
N GLU A 2 17.74 -25.31 -4.49
CA GLU A 2 19.03 -24.60 -4.61
C GLU A 2 19.17 -23.65 -5.81
N SER A 3 18.75 -24.07 -7.01
CA SER A 3 18.78 -23.21 -8.20
C SER A 3 17.93 -21.93 -8.04
N ARG A 4 16.78 -22.02 -7.36
CA ARG A 4 15.92 -20.86 -7.08
C ARG A 4 16.56 -19.93 -6.04
N SER A 5 17.17 -20.48 -5.00
CA SER A 5 17.92 -19.71 -4.00
C SER A 5 19.08 -18.93 -4.65
N LEU A 6 19.83 -19.56 -5.54
CA LEU A 6 20.93 -18.91 -6.26
C LEU A 6 20.42 -17.78 -7.17
N SER A 7 19.28 -17.98 -7.83
CA SER A 7 18.64 -16.94 -8.65
C SER A 7 18.24 -15.72 -7.80
N LEU A 8 17.52 -15.95 -6.69
CA LEU A 8 17.12 -14.88 -5.77
C LEU A 8 18.34 -14.15 -5.20
N GLN A 9 19.38 -14.88 -4.81
CA GLN A 9 20.61 -14.26 -4.30
C GLN A 9 21.26 -13.33 -5.34
N LYS A 10 21.33 -13.74 -6.60
CA LYS A 10 21.83 -12.88 -7.68
C LYS A 10 20.97 -11.63 -7.86
N GLN A 11 19.65 -11.76 -7.77
CA GLN A 11 18.73 -10.63 -7.88
C GLN A 11 18.90 -9.65 -6.71
N ILE A 12 19.01 -10.16 -5.48
CA ILE A 12 19.24 -9.37 -4.26
C ILE A 12 20.60 -8.67 -4.31
N ASN A 13 21.64 -9.31 -4.85
CA ASN A 13 22.98 -8.71 -4.95
C ASN A 13 23.05 -7.49 -5.90
N ARG A 14 21.98 -7.18 -6.64
CA ARG A 14 21.86 -5.92 -7.39
C ARG A 14 21.57 -4.73 -6.48
N TYR A 15 21.06 -4.96 -5.28
CA TYR A 15 20.77 -3.95 -4.27
C TYR A 15 21.94 -3.88 -3.29
N ALA A 16 22.73 -2.82 -3.37
CA ALA A 16 23.81 -2.60 -2.43
C ALA A 16 23.24 -2.18 -1.07
N PRO A 17 23.53 -2.90 0.04
CA PRO A 17 23.11 -2.46 1.36
C PRO A 17 23.90 -1.21 1.75
N ILE A 18 23.18 -0.13 2.05
CA ILE A 18 23.76 1.13 2.54
C ILE A 18 23.22 1.36 3.95
N HIS A 19 24.12 1.60 4.90
CA HIS A 19 23.76 2.02 6.24
C HIS A 19 23.54 3.53 6.26
N LEU A 20 22.33 3.97 6.64
CA LEU A 20 21.99 5.38 6.74
C LEU A 20 22.00 5.79 8.20
N GLU A 21 22.90 6.71 8.57
CA GLU A 21 22.96 7.34 9.89
C GLU A 21 22.58 8.81 9.76
N PRO A 22 21.35 9.21 10.14
CA PRO A 22 20.98 10.62 10.09
C PRO A 22 21.66 11.40 11.23
N GLU A 23 22.11 12.62 10.92
CA GLU A 23 22.59 13.55 11.94
C GLU A 23 21.39 14.20 12.67
N LEU A 24 21.23 13.91 13.96
CA LEU A 24 20.08 14.37 14.77
C LEU A 24 20.44 15.45 15.81
N THR A 25 21.68 15.93 15.78
CA THR A 25 22.25 16.90 16.75
C THR A 25 21.64 18.29 16.61
N SER A 26 21.18 18.66 15.41
CA SER A 26 20.55 19.94 15.09
C SER A 26 19.05 20.00 15.42
N LEU A 27 18.44 18.89 15.80
CA LEU A 27 17.03 18.84 16.17
C LEU A 27 16.82 19.35 17.60
N SER A 28 15.79 20.16 17.79
CA SER A 28 15.29 20.46 19.13
C SER A 28 14.73 19.20 19.79
N ASP A 29 14.49 19.27 21.10
CA ASP A 29 13.89 18.15 21.83
C ASP A 29 12.46 17.86 21.33
N GLY A 30 11.68 18.90 21.03
CA GLY A 30 10.34 18.77 20.48
C GLY A 30 10.32 18.15 19.07
N ASP A 31 11.23 18.57 18.19
CA ASP A 31 11.33 18.01 16.84
C ASP A 31 11.86 16.57 16.84
N ARG A 32 12.75 16.22 17.78
CA ARG A 32 13.20 14.85 17.98
C ARG A 32 12.06 13.93 18.45
N GLU A 33 11.20 14.42 19.35
CA GLU A 33 10.01 13.68 19.75
C GLU A 33 9.00 13.56 18.59
N ALA A 34 8.77 14.65 17.86
CA ALA A 34 7.92 14.66 16.67
C ALA A 34 8.38 13.65 15.63
N LEU A 35 9.68 13.56 15.35
CA LEU A 35 10.27 12.57 14.45
C LEU A 35 9.89 11.13 14.83
N GLY A 36 9.89 10.81 16.12
CA GLY A 36 9.46 9.49 16.62
C GLY A 36 8.01 9.15 16.28
N TYR A 37 7.10 10.13 16.31
CA TYR A 37 5.71 9.95 15.90
C TYR A 37 5.54 9.94 14.38
N ILE A 38 6.28 10.77 13.64
CA ILE A 38 6.27 10.77 12.18
C ILE A 38 6.73 9.42 11.64
N LEU A 39 7.80 8.82 12.21
CA LEU A 39 8.26 7.47 11.86
C LEU A 39 7.19 6.40 12.11
N LYS A 40 6.41 6.52 13.19
CA LYS A 40 5.29 5.60 13.45
C LYS A 40 4.16 5.79 12.42
N ALA A 41 3.83 7.03 12.06
CA ALA A 41 2.83 7.31 11.02
C ALA A 41 3.29 6.76 9.67
N ALA A 42 4.57 6.95 9.36
CA ALA A 42 5.24 6.42 8.19
C ALA A 42 5.10 4.89 8.05
N ILE A 43 5.30 4.15 9.14
CA ILE A 43 5.11 2.69 9.16
C ILE A 43 3.65 2.30 8.91
N VAL A 44 2.69 3.02 9.49
CA VAL A 44 1.26 2.77 9.26
C VAL A 44 0.88 3.02 7.80
N ILE A 45 1.45 4.06 7.21
CA ILE A 45 1.26 4.38 5.80
C ILE A 45 1.90 3.32 4.88
N ASP A 46 3.10 2.83 5.20
CA ASP A 46 3.74 1.71 4.48
C ASP A 46 2.88 0.43 4.52
N ASP A 47 2.05 0.22 5.55
CA ASP A 47 1.11 -0.89 5.60
C ASP A 47 -0.04 -0.79 4.58
N ILE A 48 -0.43 0.44 4.19
CA ILE A 48 -1.40 0.68 3.12
C ILE A 48 -0.83 0.18 1.79
N PHE A 49 0.49 0.25 1.58
CA PHE A 49 1.18 -0.27 0.38
C PHE A 49 0.73 -1.71 0.06
N TYR A 50 0.65 -2.55 1.10
CA TYR A 50 0.32 -3.96 0.96
C TYR A 50 -1.17 -4.23 0.75
N GLU A 51 -2.01 -3.22 0.90
CA GLU A 51 -3.44 -3.28 0.58
C GLU A 51 -3.70 -3.04 -0.92
N TYR A 52 -2.74 -2.48 -1.67
CA TYR A 52 -2.89 -2.17 -3.09
C TYR A 52 -2.77 -3.36 -4.06
N GLY A 53 -2.71 -4.60 -3.57
CA GLY A 53 -2.78 -5.79 -4.40
C GLY A 53 -3.62 -6.86 -3.73
N ASN A 54 -4.61 -7.40 -4.44
CA ASN A 54 -5.40 -8.54 -3.95
C ASN A 54 -4.44 -9.65 -3.49
N SER A 55 -4.63 -10.13 -2.25
CA SER A 55 -3.77 -11.12 -1.58
C SER A 55 -2.36 -10.67 -1.16
N ASN A 56 -1.91 -9.45 -1.46
CA ASN A 56 -0.52 -9.01 -1.17
C ASN A 56 -0.24 -8.97 0.34
N ARG A 57 -1.18 -8.45 1.15
CA ARG A 57 -1.08 -8.49 2.63
C ARG A 57 -0.98 -9.92 3.19
N MET A 58 -1.82 -10.83 2.71
CA MET A 58 -1.77 -12.23 3.15
C MET A 58 -0.45 -12.89 2.78
N LEU A 59 0.05 -12.63 1.57
CA LEU A 59 1.35 -13.12 1.11
C LEU A 59 2.48 -12.56 1.98
N ARG A 60 2.52 -11.25 2.22
CA ARG A 60 3.49 -10.61 3.13
C ARG A 60 3.54 -11.31 4.49
N ASP A 61 2.39 -11.44 5.14
CA ASP A 61 2.30 -11.97 6.50
C ASP A 61 2.76 -13.44 6.54
N TRP A 62 2.41 -14.23 5.52
CA TRP A 62 2.89 -15.59 5.36
C TRP A 62 4.42 -15.65 5.17
N LEU A 63 4.97 -14.87 4.22
CA LEU A 63 6.41 -14.87 3.93
C LEU A 63 7.21 -14.45 5.17
N LYS A 64 6.73 -13.42 5.88
CA LYS A 64 7.35 -12.93 7.12
C LYS A 64 7.33 -14.00 8.22
N GLY A 65 6.19 -14.66 8.44
CA GLY A 65 6.04 -15.70 9.46
C GLY A 65 6.88 -16.95 9.18
N HIS A 66 7.21 -17.22 7.92
CA HIS A 66 7.98 -18.39 7.50
C HIS A 66 9.43 -18.06 7.13
N ALA A 67 9.89 -16.81 7.27
CA ALA A 67 11.19 -16.37 6.79
C ALA A 67 12.36 -17.21 7.34
N GLU A 68 12.30 -17.60 8.62
CA GLU A 68 13.38 -18.35 9.28
C GLU A 68 13.28 -19.88 9.12
N SER A 69 12.27 -20.38 8.39
CA SER A 69 12.10 -21.83 8.20
C SER A 69 13.09 -22.47 7.22
N SER A 70 13.70 -21.67 6.35
CA SER A 70 14.79 -22.11 5.46
C SER A 70 15.57 -20.92 4.90
N SER A 71 16.80 -21.16 4.42
CA SER A 71 17.58 -20.13 3.72
C SER A 71 16.86 -19.60 2.47
N PHE A 72 16.09 -20.45 1.77
CA PHE A 72 15.27 -20.02 0.64
C PHE A 72 14.18 -19.05 1.07
N ASN A 73 13.44 -19.36 2.15
CA ASN A 73 12.36 -18.51 2.63
C ASN A 73 12.87 -17.16 3.17
N LYS A 74 14.09 -17.14 3.73
CA LYS A 74 14.75 -15.90 4.14
C LYS A 74 15.07 -14.99 2.96
N LEU A 75 15.60 -15.55 1.87
CA LEU A 75 15.87 -14.81 0.63
C LEU A 75 14.57 -14.32 -0.02
N THR A 76 13.54 -15.17 -0.05
CA THR A 76 12.22 -14.81 -0.55
C THR A 76 11.63 -13.64 0.25
N TRP A 77 11.64 -13.70 1.59
CA TRP A 77 11.16 -12.61 2.43
C TRP A 77 11.96 -11.31 2.21
N LEU A 78 13.29 -11.40 2.13
CA LEU A 78 14.15 -10.24 1.87
C LEU A 78 13.82 -9.60 0.52
N TYR A 79 13.74 -10.39 -0.55
CA TYR A 79 13.48 -9.85 -1.89
C TYR A 79 12.05 -9.31 -2.02
N TYR A 80 11.08 -9.97 -1.40
CA TYR A 80 9.72 -9.44 -1.27
C TYR A 80 9.68 -8.12 -0.50
N SER A 81 10.46 -7.97 0.58
CA SER A 81 10.50 -6.74 1.36
C SER A 81 11.10 -5.56 0.57
N ILE A 82 12.08 -5.83 -0.30
CA ILE A 82 12.68 -4.84 -1.21
C ILE A 82 11.66 -4.39 -2.26
N ASN A 83 10.98 -5.32 -2.91
CA ASN A 83 10.03 -5.02 -3.99
C ASN A 83 8.62 -4.66 -3.50
N LYS A 84 8.34 -4.89 -2.22
CA LYS A 84 7.03 -4.76 -1.55
C LYS A 84 5.89 -5.53 -2.25
N SER A 85 6.24 -6.49 -3.11
CA SER A 85 5.33 -7.24 -3.98
C SER A 85 6.01 -8.53 -4.46
N PRO A 86 5.28 -9.50 -5.04
CA PRO A 86 5.86 -10.72 -5.62
C PRO A 86 6.52 -10.51 -6.99
N TRP A 87 6.59 -9.25 -7.49
CA TRP A 87 7.13 -8.89 -8.79
C TRP A 87 8.41 -8.06 -8.63
N SER A 88 9.41 -8.34 -9.48
CA SER A 88 10.68 -7.63 -9.47
C SER A 88 10.55 -6.26 -10.17
N CYS A 89 10.84 -5.17 -9.45
CA CYS A 89 10.84 -3.82 -10.01
C CYS A 89 11.97 -3.60 -11.04
N LEU A 90 13.06 -4.36 -10.93
CA LEU A 90 14.21 -4.29 -11.85
C LEU A 90 14.08 -5.24 -13.05
N ASP A 91 13.12 -6.18 -13.04
CA ASP A 91 12.93 -7.16 -14.10
C ASP A 91 11.54 -7.02 -14.74
N GLU A 92 11.10 -5.79 -15.03
CA GLU A 92 9.85 -5.51 -15.76
C GLU A 92 8.61 -6.14 -15.09
N ASN A 93 8.54 -6.10 -13.75
CA ASN A 93 7.48 -6.73 -12.95
C ASN A 93 7.34 -8.25 -13.18
N LYS A 94 8.42 -8.97 -13.54
CA LYS A 94 8.40 -10.44 -13.57
C LYS A 94 8.21 -11.00 -12.17
N ALA A 95 7.28 -11.94 -12.01
CA ALA A 95 7.08 -12.64 -10.74
C ALA A 95 8.30 -13.50 -10.41
N PHE A 96 8.79 -13.40 -9.18
CA PHE A 96 9.86 -14.27 -8.65
C PHE A 96 9.32 -15.36 -7.72
N LEU A 97 8.01 -15.36 -7.47
CA LEU A 97 7.26 -16.39 -6.78
C LEU A 97 6.30 -17.09 -7.74
N SER A 98 5.92 -18.31 -7.40
CA SER A 98 4.85 -19.07 -8.08
C SER A 98 3.73 -19.44 -7.12
N THR A 99 2.62 -19.97 -7.63
CA THR A 99 1.45 -20.39 -6.82
C THR A 99 1.78 -21.47 -5.77
N VAL A 100 2.90 -22.19 -5.89
CA VAL A 100 3.35 -23.11 -4.84
C VAL A 100 3.98 -22.40 -3.64
N ASP A 101 4.42 -21.15 -3.82
CA ASP A 101 5.01 -20.30 -2.77
C ASP A 101 3.95 -19.38 -2.11
N SER A 102 2.69 -19.47 -2.57
CA SER A 102 1.54 -18.75 -2.05
C SER A 102 1.24 -19.04 -0.59
N ALA A 103 0.68 -18.04 0.09
CA ALA A 103 0.22 -18.16 1.47
C ALA A 103 -0.79 -19.31 1.65
N VAL A 104 -0.53 -20.21 2.59
CA VAL A 104 -1.46 -21.29 2.95
C VAL A 104 -2.42 -20.77 4.02
N LYS A 105 -3.73 -20.87 3.79
CA LYS A 105 -4.75 -20.69 4.84
C LYS A 105 -5.36 -22.04 5.20
N LEU A 106 -5.43 -22.30 6.49
CA LEU A 106 -6.15 -23.44 7.05
C LEU A 106 -7.54 -22.97 7.47
N LEU A 107 -8.59 -23.50 6.82
CA LEU A 107 -9.97 -23.33 7.25
C LEU A 107 -10.31 -24.47 8.19
N THR A 108 -10.37 -24.18 9.49
CA THR A 108 -10.69 -25.15 10.55
C THR A 108 -12.17 -25.24 10.88
N ASP A 109 -13.00 -24.40 10.26
CA ASP A 109 -14.44 -24.38 10.48
C ASP A 109 -15.13 -25.23 9.42
N ALA A 110 -15.78 -26.31 9.83
CA ALA A 110 -16.62 -27.13 8.97
C ALA A 110 -18.09 -26.88 9.30
N THR A 111 -18.92 -26.83 8.27
CA THR A 111 -20.38 -26.83 8.42
C THR A 111 -20.91 -28.10 9.10
N LYS A 112 -20.10 -29.17 9.15
CA LYS A 112 -20.35 -30.38 9.96
C LYS A 112 -19.04 -30.88 10.60
N PRO A 113 -18.99 -31.13 11.91
CA PRO A 113 -17.78 -31.66 12.55
C PRO A 113 -17.50 -33.09 12.07
N VAL A 114 -16.32 -33.29 11.46
CA VAL A 114 -15.82 -34.60 11.03
C VAL A 114 -14.68 -35.02 11.94
N SER A 115 -14.79 -36.19 12.56
CA SER A 115 -13.73 -36.72 13.44
C SER A 115 -12.40 -36.85 12.68
N GLY A 116 -11.34 -36.25 13.21
CA GLY A 116 -10.00 -36.25 12.60
C GLY A 116 -9.77 -35.21 11.51
N TRP A 117 -10.76 -34.38 11.17
CA TRP A 117 -10.58 -33.29 10.21
C TRP A 117 -9.75 -32.15 10.80
N LYS A 118 -8.64 -31.81 10.13
CA LYS A 118 -7.72 -30.76 10.54
C LYS A 118 -7.98 -29.41 9.87
N GLY A 119 -8.93 -29.37 8.93
CA GLY A 119 -9.20 -28.21 8.10
C GLY A 119 -8.98 -28.47 6.61
N VAL A 120 -9.29 -27.48 5.78
CA VAL A 120 -8.86 -27.41 4.37
C VAL A 120 -7.71 -26.43 4.25
N GLU A 121 -6.58 -26.91 3.77
CA GLU A 121 -5.46 -26.05 3.36
C GLU A 121 -5.66 -25.59 1.92
N TYR A 122 -5.72 -24.28 1.71
CA TYR A 122 -5.68 -23.71 0.36
C TYR A 122 -4.58 -22.67 0.25
N ARG A 123 -4.01 -22.55 -0.95
CA ARG A 123 -2.97 -21.58 -1.28
C ARG A 123 -3.63 -20.35 -1.89
N ALA A 124 -3.36 -19.17 -1.33
CA ALA A 124 -3.82 -17.90 -1.88
C ALA A 124 -3.12 -17.65 -3.23
N ALA A 125 -3.84 -17.81 -4.33
CA ALA A 125 -3.29 -17.50 -5.64
C ALA A 125 -2.91 -16.01 -5.70
N PHE A 126 -1.71 -15.74 -6.20
CA PHE A 126 -1.34 -14.41 -6.70
C PHE A 126 -1.11 -14.54 -8.21
N PRO A 127 -1.46 -13.50 -8.99
CA PRO A 127 -1.30 -13.57 -10.43
C PRO A 127 0.18 -13.58 -10.81
N LEU A 128 0.53 -14.31 -11.87
CA LEU A 128 1.90 -14.32 -12.39
C LEU A 128 2.28 -12.94 -12.94
N ASP A 129 1.34 -12.29 -13.61
CA ASP A 129 1.50 -10.94 -14.12
C ASP A 129 0.97 -9.92 -13.11
N LYS A 130 1.68 -8.80 -12.94
CA LYS A 130 1.22 -7.69 -12.12
C LYS A 130 -0.04 -7.09 -12.75
N PRO A 131 -1.18 -7.03 -12.05
CA PRO A 131 -2.38 -6.43 -12.59
C PRO A 131 -2.13 -4.94 -12.93
N PRO A 132 -2.47 -4.48 -14.14
CA PRO A 132 -2.18 -3.10 -14.56
C PRO A 132 -2.97 -2.06 -13.75
N GLY A 133 -4.12 -2.43 -13.19
CA GLY A 133 -4.91 -1.55 -12.32
C GLY A 133 -4.54 -1.62 -10.84
N ALA A 134 -3.48 -2.36 -10.49
CA ALA A 134 -3.12 -2.71 -9.11
C ALA A 134 -4.36 -3.15 -8.29
N ASN A 135 -4.78 -2.37 -7.30
CA ASN A 135 -6.06 -2.50 -6.58
C ASN A 135 -6.86 -1.19 -6.58
N PHE A 136 -6.54 -0.29 -7.50
CA PHE A 136 -7.31 0.95 -7.68
C PHE A 136 -8.61 0.72 -8.43
N TYR A 137 -8.68 -0.38 -9.19
CA TYR A 137 -9.82 -0.78 -9.99
C TYR A 137 -10.17 -2.24 -9.70
N PRO A 138 -11.41 -2.68 -9.98
CA PRO A 138 -11.74 -4.10 -9.89
C PRO A 138 -10.82 -4.92 -10.82
N PRO A 139 -10.33 -6.09 -10.38
CA PRO A 139 -9.33 -6.86 -11.13
C PRO A 139 -9.86 -7.45 -12.45
N ASP A 140 -11.17 -7.53 -12.61
CA ASP A 140 -11.86 -7.98 -13.81
C ASP A 140 -12.34 -6.83 -14.71
N MET A 141 -12.07 -5.57 -14.33
CA MET A 141 -12.47 -4.39 -15.09
C MET A 141 -11.47 -4.09 -16.18
N ASP A 142 -11.95 -3.88 -17.41
CA ASP A 142 -11.14 -3.39 -18.52
C ASP A 142 -11.33 -1.89 -18.77
N LYS A 143 -10.52 -1.32 -19.68
CA LYS A 143 -10.58 0.11 -19.99
C LYS A 143 -11.89 0.53 -20.65
N MET A 144 -12.50 -0.35 -21.44
CA MET A 144 -13.74 -0.06 -22.16
C MET A 144 -14.92 0.01 -21.19
N GLU A 145 -14.99 -0.92 -20.25
CA GLU A 145 -15.98 -0.94 -19.17
C GLU A 145 -15.92 0.36 -18.35
N PHE A 146 -14.72 0.78 -17.93
CA PHE A 146 -14.53 2.02 -17.18
C PHE A 146 -14.99 3.25 -17.97
N GLU A 147 -14.60 3.37 -19.24
CA GLU A 147 -15.00 4.51 -20.07
C GLU A 147 -16.52 4.56 -20.32
N LEU A 148 -17.15 3.41 -20.56
CA LEU A 148 -18.60 3.30 -20.72
C LEU A 148 -19.34 3.68 -19.43
N TRP A 149 -18.88 3.19 -18.28
CA TRP A 149 -19.44 3.56 -16.98
C TRP A 149 -19.27 5.07 -16.70
N LYS A 150 -18.05 5.59 -16.85
CA LYS A 150 -17.73 7.02 -16.63
C LYS A 150 -18.58 7.94 -17.52
N SER A 151 -18.85 7.56 -18.76
CA SER A 151 -19.66 8.36 -19.70
C SER A 151 -21.11 8.59 -19.25
N ARG A 152 -21.62 7.76 -18.32
CA ARG A 152 -22.99 7.84 -17.79
C ARG A 152 -23.08 8.67 -16.51
N LEU A 153 -21.93 9.04 -15.93
CA LEU A 153 -21.85 9.79 -14.68
C LEU A 153 -22.05 11.30 -14.91
N THR A 154 -22.47 12.00 -13.86
CA THR A 154 -22.46 13.47 -13.83
C THR A 154 -21.03 14.02 -13.89
N GLU A 155 -20.85 15.28 -14.29
CA GLU A 155 -19.51 15.89 -14.37
C GLU A 155 -18.71 15.81 -13.06
N LYS A 156 -19.40 15.95 -11.92
CA LYS A 156 -18.77 15.82 -10.60
C LYS A 156 -18.27 14.39 -10.37
N GLU A 157 -19.13 13.41 -10.60
CA GLU A 157 -18.77 12.00 -10.42
C GLU A 157 -17.68 11.55 -11.40
N GLN A 158 -17.65 12.10 -12.62
CA GLN A 158 -16.55 11.87 -13.55
C GLN A 158 -15.23 12.39 -13.00
N LYS A 159 -15.21 13.59 -12.41
CA LYS A 159 -14.02 14.14 -11.73
C LYS A 159 -13.60 13.26 -10.55
N ASP A 160 -14.54 12.80 -9.74
CA ASP A 160 -14.26 11.90 -8.62
C ASP A 160 -13.72 10.54 -9.13
N ALA A 161 -14.26 10.03 -10.25
CA ALA A 161 -13.85 8.77 -10.86
C ALA A 161 -12.43 8.81 -11.46
N ILE A 162 -11.99 9.95 -12.01
CA ILE A 162 -10.62 10.14 -12.52
C ILE A 162 -9.69 10.82 -11.51
N GLY A 163 -10.20 11.15 -10.32
CA GLY A 163 -9.44 11.84 -9.29
C GLY A 163 -8.33 10.97 -8.70
N PHE A 164 -7.29 11.64 -8.21
CA PHE A 164 -6.09 11.03 -7.64
C PHE A 164 -6.35 10.19 -6.39
N PHE A 165 -7.32 10.60 -5.57
CA PHE A 165 -7.54 10.09 -4.21
C PHE A 165 -8.78 9.20 -4.08
N THR A 166 -9.11 8.44 -5.13
CA THR A 166 -10.26 7.54 -5.15
C THR A 166 -9.94 6.20 -5.77
N VAL A 167 -10.54 5.13 -5.27
CA VAL A 167 -10.55 3.82 -5.91
C VAL A 167 -11.92 3.53 -6.53
N ILE A 168 -11.95 2.66 -7.54
CA ILE A 168 -13.16 2.16 -8.17
C ILE A 168 -13.41 0.74 -7.66
N LYS A 169 -14.64 0.47 -7.21
CA LYS A 169 -15.04 -0.82 -6.64
C LYS A 169 -16.36 -1.30 -7.26
N ARG A 170 -16.65 -2.59 -7.09
CA ARG A 170 -17.93 -3.25 -7.42
C ARG A 170 -18.78 -3.42 -6.16
N HIS A 171 -20.10 -3.33 -6.22
CA HIS A 171 -20.92 -3.44 -5.00
C HIS A 171 -20.78 -4.82 -4.33
N ASP A 172 -20.60 -5.87 -5.12
CA ASP A 172 -20.37 -7.23 -4.63
C ASP A 172 -19.10 -7.39 -3.79
N SER A 173 -18.11 -6.48 -3.95
CA SER A 173 -16.88 -6.51 -3.14
C SER A 173 -17.07 -6.07 -1.68
N LEU A 174 -18.22 -5.49 -1.34
CA LEU A 174 -18.58 -5.12 0.03
C LEU A 174 -19.16 -6.30 0.83
N SER A 175 -19.54 -7.39 0.16
CA SER A 175 -20.11 -8.58 0.81
C SER A 175 -19.02 -9.55 1.23
N SER A 176 -18.28 -9.20 2.28
CA SER A 176 -17.46 -10.15 3.05
C SER A 176 -18.33 -11.02 3.98
N SER A 177 -19.45 -11.53 3.48
CA SER A 177 -20.21 -12.61 4.10
C SER A 177 -20.40 -13.69 3.06
N SER A 178 -19.81 -14.85 3.32
CA SER A 178 -19.95 -16.08 2.56
C SER A 178 -21.42 -16.50 2.46
N THR A 179 -22.13 -15.97 1.47
CA THR A 179 -23.27 -16.63 0.86
C THR A 179 -22.84 -17.06 -0.53
N GLN A 180 -22.63 -18.36 -0.68
CA GLN A 180 -22.60 -19.02 -1.98
C GLN A 180 -23.92 -18.69 -2.68
N SER A 181 -23.87 -17.84 -3.71
CA SER A 181 -24.93 -17.76 -4.69
C SER A 181 -24.65 -18.83 -5.75
N ASP A 182 -25.48 -19.86 -5.75
CA ASP A 182 -25.52 -20.88 -6.80
C ASP A 182 -25.76 -20.22 -8.16
N GLY A 183 -24.82 -20.40 -9.08
CA GLY A 183 -25.09 -20.73 -10.49
C GLY A 183 -26.06 -19.86 -11.31
N SER A 184 -26.22 -18.56 -11.02
CA SER A 184 -26.89 -17.65 -11.95
C SER A 184 -25.87 -16.76 -12.65
N ASP A 185 -25.89 -16.83 -13.97
CA ASP A 185 -25.21 -15.98 -14.95
C ASP A 185 -25.63 -14.50 -14.74
N GLN A 186 -25.18 -13.88 -13.64
CA GLN A 186 -25.30 -12.45 -13.42
C GLN A 186 -24.22 -11.81 -14.28
N SER A 187 -24.62 -11.42 -15.49
CA SER A 187 -23.91 -10.45 -16.31
C SER A 187 -23.45 -9.30 -15.41
N LYS A 188 -22.18 -9.28 -15.01
CA LYS A 188 -21.54 -8.13 -14.36
C LYS A 188 -21.68 -6.95 -15.32
N THR A 189 -22.68 -6.11 -15.08
CA THR A 189 -22.91 -4.94 -15.91
C THR A 189 -22.02 -3.80 -15.44
N SER A 190 -21.68 -2.88 -16.34
CA SER A 190 -20.95 -1.64 -16.04
C SER A 190 -21.58 -0.81 -14.92
N ASP A 191 -22.86 -1.03 -14.62
CA ASP A 191 -23.63 -0.26 -13.65
C ASP A 191 -23.32 -0.65 -12.19
N ASP A 192 -22.42 -1.62 -11.97
CA ASP A 192 -21.99 -2.06 -10.65
C ASP A 192 -20.77 -1.29 -10.11
N LEU A 193 -20.14 -0.43 -10.92
CA LEU A 193 -18.97 0.35 -10.51
C LEU A 193 -19.35 1.58 -9.67
N PHE A 194 -18.57 1.87 -8.63
CA PHE A 194 -18.70 3.09 -7.84
C PHE A 194 -17.36 3.61 -7.31
N VAL A 195 -17.33 4.90 -6.97
CA VAL A 195 -16.15 5.61 -6.45
C VAL A 195 -16.09 5.52 -4.93
N VAL A 196 -14.90 5.23 -4.39
CA VAL A 196 -14.61 5.26 -2.95
C VAL A 196 -13.41 6.18 -2.69
N PRO A 197 -13.54 7.23 -1.85
CA PRO A 197 -12.40 8.07 -1.48
C PRO A 197 -11.41 7.30 -0.60
N TYR A 198 -10.12 7.63 -0.69
CA TYR A 198 -9.06 6.97 0.10
C TYR A 198 -9.30 7.06 1.60
N SER A 199 -9.80 8.19 2.11
CA SER A 199 -10.18 8.35 3.52
C SER A 199 -11.23 7.34 4.00
N LYS A 200 -12.03 6.78 3.09
CA LYS A 200 -12.99 5.72 3.38
C LYS A 200 -12.41 4.33 3.13
N GLU A 201 -11.72 4.11 2.01
CA GLU A 201 -11.10 2.82 1.67
C GLU A 201 -10.07 2.41 2.73
N TYR A 202 -9.16 3.32 3.08
CA TYR A 202 -8.03 3.07 3.98
C TYR A 202 -8.25 3.65 5.38
N ARG A 203 -9.52 3.84 5.77
CA ARG A 203 -9.93 4.59 6.97
C ARG A 203 -9.14 4.20 8.22
N SER A 204 -9.07 2.90 8.53
CA SER A 204 -8.44 2.43 9.77
C SER A 204 -6.96 2.81 9.85
N SER A 205 -6.23 2.72 8.74
CA SER A 205 -4.81 3.07 8.66
C SER A 205 -4.63 4.60 8.66
N LEU A 206 -5.46 5.33 7.92
CA LEU A 206 -5.40 6.79 7.83
C LEU A 206 -5.80 7.48 9.14
N GLU A 207 -6.78 6.97 9.90
CA GLU A 207 -7.11 7.46 11.24
C GLU A 207 -5.93 7.31 12.20
N LYS A 208 -5.30 6.13 12.21
CA LYS A 208 -4.13 5.88 13.06
C LYS A 208 -2.93 6.75 12.67
N ALA A 209 -2.69 6.94 11.36
CA ALA A 209 -1.65 7.84 10.88
C ALA A 209 -1.94 9.30 11.26
N ALA A 210 -3.18 9.75 11.10
CA ALA A 210 -3.61 11.10 11.48
C ALA A 210 -3.41 11.35 12.97
N GLU A 211 -3.79 10.42 13.85
CA GLU A 211 -3.55 10.53 15.30
C GLU A 211 -2.06 10.70 15.64
N LEU A 212 -1.19 9.95 14.96
CA LEU A 212 0.26 10.02 15.15
C LEU A 212 0.82 11.36 14.65
N LEU A 213 0.36 11.85 13.50
CA LEU A 213 0.76 13.16 12.98
C LEU A 213 0.26 14.32 13.86
N GLN A 214 -0.94 14.22 14.46
CA GLN A 214 -1.41 15.19 15.44
C GLN A 214 -0.53 15.21 16.69
N LYS A 215 -0.10 14.04 17.20
CA LYS A 215 0.86 13.96 18.30
C LYS A 215 2.21 14.58 17.92
N ALA A 216 2.72 14.29 16.73
CA ALA A 216 3.94 14.89 16.22
C ALA A 216 3.83 16.43 16.15
N SER A 217 2.70 16.94 15.65
CA SER A 217 2.40 18.37 15.62
C SER A 217 2.35 19.00 17.02
N ALA A 218 1.89 18.29 18.03
CA ALA A 218 1.84 18.82 19.40
C ALA A 218 3.24 18.95 20.01
N CYS A 219 4.15 18.03 19.68
CA CYS A 219 5.51 17.95 20.24
C CYS A 219 6.53 18.88 19.55
N SER A 220 6.41 19.11 18.24
CA SER A 220 7.41 19.86 17.47
C SER A 220 7.69 21.26 18.05
N ASP A 221 8.85 21.86 17.80
CA ASP A 221 9.12 23.25 18.14
C ASP A 221 9.02 24.17 16.92
N SER A 222 9.12 23.63 15.70
CA SER A 222 8.99 24.39 14.46
C SER A 222 7.51 24.71 14.12
N PRO A 223 7.11 25.99 14.02
CA PRO A 223 5.74 26.36 13.68
C PRO A 223 5.27 25.85 12.31
N SER A 224 6.15 25.86 11.30
CA SER A 224 5.83 25.39 9.95
C SER A 224 5.64 23.87 9.93
N LEU A 225 6.47 23.12 10.66
CA LEU A 225 6.34 21.67 10.80
C LEU A 225 5.05 21.30 11.54
N LYS A 226 4.69 22.01 12.62
CA LYS A 226 3.38 21.84 13.28
C LYS A 226 2.24 22.01 12.29
N ASN A 227 2.29 23.08 11.49
CA ASN A 227 1.24 23.38 10.54
C ASN A 227 1.09 22.24 9.53
N LEU A 228 2.19 21.80 8.91
CA LEU A 228 2.20 20.69 7.96
C LEU A 228 1.63 19.40 8.56
N LEU A 229 2.13 18.99 9.74
CA LEU A 229 1.71 17.72 10.36
C LEU A 229 0.22 17.73 10.71
N ARG A 230 -0.29 18.86 11.23
CA ARG A 230 -1.70 19.04 11.56
C ARG A 230 -2.59 19.05 10.33
N THR A 231 -2.24 19.81 9.28
CA THR A 231 -3.05 19.88 8.05
C THR A 231 -3.01 18.56 7.30
N LYS A 232 -1.86 17.87 7.26
CA LYS A 232 -1.75 16.54 6.65
C LYS A 232 -2.57 15.47 7.39
N ALA A 233 -2.59 15.51 8.73
CA ALA A 233 -3.48 14.65 9.51
C ALA A 233 -4.96 14.88 9.17
N ASN A 234 -5.39 16.13 9.00
CA ASN A 234 -6.75 16.46 8.59
C ASN A 234 -7.05 15.98 7.17
N ALA A 235 -6.10 16.13 6.24
CA ALA A 235 -6.23 15.69 4.85
C ALA A 235 -6.46 14.18 4.73
N PHE A 236 -5.80 13.37 5.55
CA PHE A 236 -6.03 11.91 5.60
C PHE A 236 -7.48 11.55 5.95
N LEU A 237 -8.15 12.38 6.75
CA LEU A 237 -9.53 12.15 7.18
C LEU A 237 -10.56 12.76 6.20
N SER A 238 -10.24 13.94 5.65
CA SER A 238 -11.15 14.69 4.76
C SER A 238 -11.08 14.24 3.31
N ASN A 239 -9.97 13.61 2.89
CA ASN A 239 -9.62 13.34 1.49
C ASN A 239 -9.31 14.60 0.66
N ASP A 240 -9.11 15.75 1.31
CA ASP A 240 -8.71 17.02 0.69
C ASP A 240 -7.30 17.40 1.15
N TYR A 241 -6.37 17.40 0.20
CA TYR A 241 -4.94 17.57 0.45
C TYR A 241 -4.44 19.00 0.19
N TYR A 242 -5.26 19.90 -0.36
CA TYR A 242 -4.81 21.20 -0.85
C TYR A 242 -4.13 22.06 0.23
N GLU A 243 -4.76 22.21 1.39
CA GLU A 243 -4.18 22.98 2.51
C GLU A 243 -2.86 22.36 3.01
N SER A 244 -2.78 21.03 2.99
CA SER A 244 -1.60 20.31 3.45
C SER A 244 -0.43 20.38 2.46
N ASP A 245 -0.72 20.55 1.16
CA ASP A 245 0.31 20.71 0.14
C ASP A 245 0.87 22.14 0.13
N ILE A 246 0.04 23.15 0.41
CA ILE A 246 0.53 24.50 0.70
C ILE A 246 1.44 24.47 1.92
N ALA A 247 1.01 23.86 3.02
CA ALA A 247 1.80 23.76 4.23
C ALA A 247 3.13 22.99 4.01
N TRP A 248 3.16 22.05 3.07
CA TRP A 248 4.37 21.34 2.67
C TRP A 248 5.32 22.24 1.87
N MET A 249 4.81 23.06 0.95
CA MET A 249 5.60 24.04 0.21
C MET A 249 6.16 25.15 1.11
N GLU A 250 5.45 25.51 2.18
CA GLU A 250 5.85 26.53 3.16
C GLU A 250 6.73 25.97 4.29
N LEU A 251 7.09 24.68 4.25
CA LEU A 251 7.87 24.04 5.30
C LEU A 251 9.25 24.68 5.45
N ASP A 252 9.50 25.21 6.64
CA ASP A 252 10.79 25.78 7.06
C ASP A 252 11.19 25.17 8.40
N SER A 253 11.86 24.02 8.34
CA SER A 253 12.27 23.25 9.51
C SER A 253 13.52 22.40 9.23
N ASN A 254 14.19 21.95 10.29
CA ASN A 254 15.31 21.01 10.16
C ASN A 254 14.86 19.58 9.76
N LEU A 255 13.56 19.32 9.72
CA LEU A 255 12.95 18.08 9.24
C LEU A 255 12.18 18.34 7.94
N ASP A 256 12.64 17.77 6.84
CA ASP A 256 11.86 17.66 5.61
C ASP A 256 11.03 16.37 5.64
N VAL A 257 9.71 16.52 5.57
CA VAL A 257 8.73 15.44 5.75
C VAL A 257 7.79 15.39 4.55
N THR A 258 7.86 14.29 3.81
CA THR A 258 6.91 13.97 2.74
C THR A 258 6.15 12.70 3.11
N ILE A 259 4.82 12.80 3.26
CA ILE A 259 3.94 11.67 3.60
C ILE A 259 2.54 11.86 3.01
N GLY A 260 2.09 10.92 2.18
CA GLY A 260 0.78 10.97 1.52
C GLY A 260 0.73 10.28 0.16
N PRO A 261 -0.46 10.22 -0.46
CA PRO A 261 -0.62 9.85 -1.87
C PRO A 261 -0.05 10.96 -2.76
N TYR A 262 0.82 10.60 -3.71
CA TYR A 262 1.46 11.57 -4.61
C TYR A 262 1.75 11.04 -6.03
N GLU A 263 1.98 9.74 -6.20
CA GLU A 263 2.62 9.22 -7.41
C GLU A 263 1.70 8.30 -8.20
N THR A 264 1.55 8.47 -9.52
CA THR A 264 0.57 7.69 -10.30
C THR A 264 1.13 6.47 -11.03
N TYR A 265 2.43 6.19 -10.93
CA TYR A 265 3.10 5.15 -11.75
C TYR A 265 2.63 3.71 -11.48
N GLU A 266 1.95 3.45 -10.36
CA GLU A 266 1.35 2.14 -10.05
C GLU A 266 0.02 1.91 -10.78
N ASP A 267 -0.63 2.97 -11.28
CA ASP A 267 -1.79 2.87 -12.15
C ASP A 267 -1.33 2.75 -13.61
N GLY A 268 -1.11 1.50 -14.04
CA GLY A 268 -0.79 1.13 -15.41
C GLY A 268 -2.00 1.07 -16.35
N LEU A 269 -3.23 1.29 -15.87
CA LEU A 269 -4.41 1.38 -16.73
C LEU A 269 -4.57 2.80 -17.28
N PHE A 270 -4.58 3.81 -16.40
CA PHE A 270 -4.90 5.19 -16.77
C PHE A 270 -3.93 6.24 -16.24
N SER A 271 -3.10 5.88 -15.26
CA SER A 271 -2.23 6.81 -14.52
C SER A 271 -3.00 7.98 -13.88
N TYR A 272 -4.26 7.73 -13.50
CA TYR A 272 -5.12 8.67 -12.80
C TYR A 272 -4.95 8.60 -11.29
N LYS A 273 -4.55 7.45 -10.75
CA LYS A 273 -4.65 7.19 -9.31
C LYS A 273 -3.31 7.42 -8.63
N GLU A 274 -3.29 8.37 -7.70
CA GLU A 274 -2.09 8.59 -6.90
C GLU A 274 -1.95 7.48 -5.88
N TYR A 275 -0.73 6.98 -5.80
CA TYR A 275 -0.30 5.97 -4.88
C TYR A 275 0.36 6.63 -3.68
N VAL A 276 0.19 6.00 -2.51
CA VAL A 276 0.87 6.43 -1.31
C VAL A 276 2.34 6.07 -1.38
N THR A 277 3.16 7.08 -1.66
CA THR A 277 4.61 6.94 -1.69
C THR A 277 5.07 6.55 -0.29
N PRO A 278 5.95 5.54 -0.14
CA PRO A 278 6.64 5.32 1.12
C PRO A 278 7.22 6.66 1.59
N PRO A 279 7.00 7.04 2.86
CA PRO A 279 7.45 8.32 3.38
C PRO A 279 8.92 8.52 3.07
N GLN A 280 9.22 9.54 2.27
CA GLN A 280 10.58 10.02 2.09
C GLN A 280 10.88 10.86 3.33
N LEU A 281 11.36 10.19 4.37
CA LEU A 281 11.88 10.89 5.54
C LEU A 281 13.32 11.29 5.27
N LEU A 282 13.59 12.59 5.39
CA LEU A 282 14.87 13.28 5.50
C LEU A 282 15.48 13.78 4.17
N LYS A 283 15.27 15.08 3.92
CA LYS A 283 16.40 16.00 3.73
C LYS A 283 16.70 16.72 5.04
N LEU A 284 17.74 16.29 5.74
CA LEU A 284 18.54 17.23 6.55
C LEU A 284 19.37 18.05 5.55
N ASN A 285 19.82 19.25 5.89
CA ASN A 285 20.56 20.19 5.02
C ASN A 285 21.92 19.70 4.45
N SER A 286 22.03 18.42 4.04
CA SER A 286 23.04 17.85 3.13
C SER A 286 22.74 16.42 2.63
N LEU A 287 21.52 15.84 2.73
CA LEU A 287 21.32 14.46 2.25
C LEU A 287 19.87 14.16 1.84
N VAL A 288 19.65 13.72 0.59
CA VAL A 288 18.36 13.21 0.10
C VAL A 288 18.24 11.73 0.47
N ILE A 289 17.30 11.35 1.34
CA ILE A 289 16.93 9.94 1.51
C ILE A 289 15.99 9.55 0.37
N ASN A 290 16.59 9.09 -0.73
CA ASN A 290 15.90 8.24 -1.69
C ASN A 290 15.88 6.81 -1.13
N SER A 291 14.74 6.33 -0.65
CA SER A 291 14.53 4.88 -0.49
C SER A 291 14.13 4.22 -1.83
N ARG A 292 14.87 4.55 -2.89
CA ARG A 292 14.94 3.79 -4.13
C ARG A 292 16.41 3.46 -4.38
N ILE A 293 16.79 2.24 -3.99
CA ILE A 293 17.88 1.50 -4.62
C ILE A 293 17.20 0.45 -5.49
#